data_AF-A0A8X6W971-F1
#
_entry.id   AF-A0A8X6W971-F1
#
_cell.length_a   1.000
_cell.length_b   1.000
_cell.length_c   1.000
_cell.angle_alpha   90.00
_cell.angle_beta   90.00
_cell.angle_gamma   90.00
#
_symmetry.space_group_name_H-M   'P 1'
#
loop_
_entity.id
_entity.type
_entity.pdbx_description
1 polymer ?
#
loop_
_entity_poly.entity_id
_entity_poly.type
_entity_poly.pdbx_seq_one_letter_code
_entity_poly.pdbx_strand_id
1 'polypeptide(L)'
;MNKLKNGKFFEDYKSVFRQWEDLNIIERVPEVELNNECHYLPHRPVINLDSATTKIRPVFDASAREKGKPSLNDCLHKGVNLIELIPDILDRFRIYPVGIVADIEKAFLMLSVARKDRDYLKIFSHAMKNNN
;
A
#
# COMPACT_ATOMS: atom_id res chain seq x y z
N MET A 1 2.98 17.55 -8.04
CA MET A 1 4.42 17.23 -8.15
C MET A 1 5.37 18.22 -7.43
N ASN A 2 4.93 19.43 -7.01
CA ASN A 2 5.84 20.48 -6.48
C ASN A 2 6.21 20.42 -4.97
N LYS A 3 5.64 19.52 -4.15
CA LYS A 3 5.95 19.44 -2.70
C LYS A 3 7.17 18.59 -2.35
N LEU A 4 7.75 17.89 -3.33
CA LEU A 4 8.94 17.03 -3.15
C LEU A 4 10.28 17.77 -3.28
N LYS A 5 10.26 19.09 -3.53
CA LYS A 5 11.48 19.90 -3.66
C LYS A 5 12.20 20.19 -2.32
N ASN A 6 11.61 19.79 -1.19
CA ASN A 6 12.30 19.78 0.10
C ASN A 6 12.90 18.39 0.32
N GLY A 7 14.23 18.26 0.20
CA GLY A 7 14.96 16.99 0.28
C GLY A 7 14.61 16.13 1.51
N LYS A 8 14.19 16.76 2.62
CA LYS A 8 13.73 16.08 3.84
C LYS A 8 12.54 15.14 3.60
N PHE A 9 11.50 15.60 2.90
CA PHE A 9 10.30 14.76 2.65
C PHE A 9 10.55 13.61 1.70
N PHE A 10 11.56 13.74 0.83
CA PHE A 10 11.95 12.66 -0.06
C PHE A 10 12.66 11.54 0.69
N GLU A 11 13.58 11.88 1.61
CA GLU A 11 14.21 10.89 2.50
C GLU A 11 13.21 10.24 3.46
N ASP A 12 12.32 11.03 4.06
CA ASP A 12 11.23 10.51 4.91
C ASP A 12 10.28 9.58 4.12
N TYR A 13 10.11 9.81 2.82
CA TYR A 13 9.32 8.91 1.97
C TYR A 13 10.06 7.61 1.65
N LYS A 14 11.37 7.67 1.40
CA LYS A 14 12.21 6.47 1.20
C LYS A 14 12.24 5.59 2.44
N SER A 15 12.29 6.18 3.64
CA SER A 15 12.35 5.44 4.90
C SER A 15 11.12 4.56 5.11
N VAL A 16 9.94 4.95 4.60
CA VAL A 16 8.75 4.10 4.62
C VAL A 16 8.99 2.77 3.91
N PHE A 17 9.59 2.79 2.72
CA PHE A 17 9.87 1.57 1.97
C PHE A 17 10.97 0.72 2.61
N ARG A 18 11.98 1.35 3.24
CA ARG A 18 12.99 0.61 4.02
C ARG A 18 12.36 -0.11 5.21
N GLN A 19 11.48 0.57 5.95
CA GLN A 19 10.73 -0.06 7.03
C GLN A 19 9.86 -1.21 6.53
N TRP A 20 9.24 -1.07 5.35
CA TRP A 20 8.45 -2.17 4.77
C TRP A 20 9.32 -3.37 4.36
N GLU A 21 10.55 -3.14 3.88
CA GLU A 21 11.53 -4.19 3.61
C GLU A 21 11.97 -4.88 4.91
N ASP A 22 12.32 -4.11 5.95
CA ASP A 22 12.70 -4.62 7.28
C ASP A 22 11.59 -5.47 7.92
N LEU A 23 10.33 -5.08 7.70
CA LEU A 23 9.13 -5.80 8.17
C LEU A 23 8.71 -6.96 7.26
N ASN A 24 9.46 -7.25 6.18
CA ASN A 24 9.11 -8.25 5.17
C ASN A 24 7.72 -8.06 4.52
N ILE A 25 7.26 -6.80 4.44
CA ILE A 25 6.02 -6.41 3.75
C ILE A 25 6.28 -6.35 2.24
N ILE A 26 7.47 -5.89 1.84
CA ILE A 26 7.93 -5.85 0.45
C ILE A 26 9.26 -6.60 0.31
N GLU A 27 9.53 -7.08 -0.90
CA GLU A 27 10.77 -7.77 -1.25
C GLU A 27 11.39 -7.16 -2.51
N ARG A 28 12.70 -7.32 -2.67
CA ARG A 28 13.38 -6.95 -3.91
C ARG A 28 13.08 -7.98 -4.99
N VAL A 29 12.73 -7.50 -6.17
CA VAL A 29 12.58 -8.35 -7.36
C VAL A 29 13.98 -8.83 -7.79
N PRO A 30 14.21 -10.15 -7.90
CA PRO A 30 15.47 -10.69 -8.41
C PRO A 30 15.76 -10.21 -9.82
N GLU A 31 17.03 -9.97 -10.17
CA GLU A 31 17.40 -9.48 -11.51
C GLU A 31 16.91 -10.40 -12.64
N VAL A 32 16.90 -11.71 -12.39
CA VAL A 32 16.43 -12.72 -13.33
C VAL A 32 14.92 -12.66 -13.59
N GLU A 33 14.14 -12.03 -12.70
CA GLU A 33 12.68 -11.91 -12.80
C GLU A 33 12.23 -10.51 -13.28
N LEU A 34 13.18 -9.61 -13.59
CA LEU A 34 12.85 -8.24 -14.04
C LEU A 34 12.13 -8.20 -15.40
N ASN A 35 12.37 -9.20 -16.25
CA ASN A 35 11.77 -9.32 -17.58
C ASN A 35 10.48 -10.14 -17.61
N ASN A 36 10.03 -10.67 -16.47
CA ASN A 36 8.77 -11.40 -16.39
C ASN A 36 7.58 -10.47 -16.68
N GLU A 37 6.49 -11.05 -17.16
CA GLU A 37 5.22 -10.32 -17.28
C GLU A 37 4.82 -9.78 -15.91
N CYS A 38 4.62 -8.47 -15.84
CA CYS A 38 4.39 -7.78 -14.58
C CYS A 38 3.57 -6.51 -14.79
N HIS A 39 3.13 -5.93 -13.68
CA HIS A 39 2.49 -4.62 -13.65
C HIS A 39 3.15 -3.75 -12.58
N TYR A 40 3.50 -2.53 -12.98
CA TYR A 40 4.07 -1.54 -12.06
C TYR A 40 2.96 -0.64 -11.53
N LEU A 41 2.78 -0.60 -10.21
CA LEU A 41 1.88 0.33 -9.54
C LEU A 41 2.54 1.68 -9.36
N PRO A 42 2.06 2.72 -10.07
CA PRO A 42 2.52 4.08 -9.81
C PRO A 42 2.13 4.46 -8.39
N HIS A 43 3.02 5.18 -7.72
CA HIS A 43 2.75 5.66 -6.37
C HIS A 43 3.24 7.08 -6.17
N ARG A 44 2.62 7.74 -5.20
CA ARG A 44 2.98 9.08 -4.77
C ARG A 44 2.88 9.23 -3.26
N PRO A 45 3.67 10.12 -2.65
CA PRO A 45 3.52 10.44 -1.24
C PRO A 45 2.29 11.34 -1.04
N VAL A 46 1.46 10.98 -0.06
CA VAL A 46 0.52 11.89 0.58
C VAL A 46 1.11 12.30 1.92
N ILE A 47 1.28 13.60 2.09
CA ILE A 47 1.89 14.19 3.29
C ILE A 47 0.78 14.85 4.11
N ASN A 48 0.60 14.38 5.33
CA ASN A 48 -0.30 14.99 6.30
C ASN A 48 0.50 15.38 7.55
N LEU A 49 0.89 16.66 7.64
CA LEU A 49 1.72 17.16 8.74
C LEU A 49 0.97 17.20 10.07
N ASP A 50 -0.36 17.23 10.04
CA ASP A 50 -1.24 17.23 11.21
C ASP A 50 -1.44 15.82 11.78
N SER A 51 -0.98 14.79 11.07
CA SER A 51 -1.03 13.42 11.56
C SER A 51 0.03 13.20 12.64
N ALA A 52 -0.40 12.85 13.85
CA ALA A 52 0.49 12.50 14.95
C ALA A 52 1.29 11.21 14.68
N THR A 53 0.68 10.23 14.01
CA THR A 53 1.23 8.87 13.85
C THR A 53 1.83 8.60 12.47
N THR A 54 1.26 9.16 11.39
CA THR A 54 1.70 8.83 10.03
C THR A 54 1.74 10.07 9.13
N LYS A 55 2.86 10.78 9.19
CA LYS A 55 3.08 12.03 8.45
C LYS A 55 3.18 11.84 6.94
N ILE A 56 3.65 10.69 6.48
CA ILE A 56 3.80 10.36 5.06
C ILE A 56 3.22 8.98 4.79
N ARG A 57 2.36 8.88 3.77
CA ARG A 57 1.79 7.61 3.30
C ARG A 57 2.02 7.44 1.80
N PRO A 58 2.54 6.29 1.34
CA PRO A 58 2.48 5.91 -0.06
C PRO A 58 1.03 5.68 -0.48
N VAL A 59 0.61 6.30 -1.56
CA VAL A 59 -0.66 6.02 -2.22
C VAL A 59 -0.38 5.44 -3.59
N PHE A 60 -0.91 4.25 -3.84
CA PHE A 60 -0.77 3.51 -5.10
C PHE A 60 -1.98 3.77 -5.99
N ASP A 61 -1.72 3.88 -7.30
CA ASP A 61 -2.75 4.07 -8.31
C ASP A 61 -2.95 2.77 -9.11
N ALA A 62 -3.86 1.92 -8.62
CA ALA A 62 -4.25 0.69 -9.30
C ALA A 62 -5.21 0.94 -10.50
N SER A 63 -5.60 2.20 -10.74
CA SER A 63 -6.43 2.61 -11.89
C SER A 63 -5.62 3.11 -13.07
N ALA A 64 -4.30 3.32 -12.88
CA ALA A 64 -3.39 3.67 -13.95
C ALA A 64 -3.41 2.59 -15.06
N ARG A 65 -3.37 3.04 -16.31
CA ARG A 65 -3.46 2.20 -17.50
C ARG A 65 -2.39 2.57 -18.50
N GLU A 66 -1.76 1.56 -19.09
CA GLU A 66 -1.01 1.73 -20.32
C GLU A 66 -1.99 1.85 -21.51
N LYS A 67 -1.58 2.55 -22.56
CA LYS A 67 -2.41 2.75 -23.75
C LYS A 67 -2.80 1.40 -24.36
N GLY A 68 -4.11 1.11 -24.35
CA GLY A 68 -4.66 -0.13 -24.91
C GLY A 68 -4.58 -1.34 -23.97
N LYS A 69 -4.20 -1.16 -22.70
CA LYS A 69 -4.17 -2.22 -21.68
C LYS A 69 -5.16 -1.93 -20.54
N PRO A 70 -5.72 -2.96 -19.88
CA PRO A 70 -6.55 -2.78 -18.70
C PRO A 70 -5.71 -2.26 -17.51
N SER A 71 -6.38 -1.70 -16.49
CA SER A 71 -5.76 -1.38 -15.21
C SER A 71 -5.76 -2.62 -14.33
N LEU A 72 -4.97 -2.61 -13.25
CA LEU A 72 -5.04 -3.65 -12.24
C LEU A 72 -6.47 -3.83 -11.71
N ASN A 73 -7.19 -2.73 -11.44
CA ASN A 73 -8.57 -2.78 -10.95
C ASN A 73 -9.56 -3.45 -11.91
N ASP A 74 -9.32 -3.42 -13.22
CA ASP A 74 -10.19 -4.08 -14.20
C ASP A 74 -9.94 -5.59 -14.26
N CYS A 75 -8.73 -6.02 -13.88
CA CYS A 75 -8.32 -7.43 -13.89
C CYS A 75 -8.66 -8.16 -12.58
N LEU A 76 -8.93 -7.43 -11.49
CA LEU A 76 -9.22 -8.02 -10.19
C LEU A 76 -10.68 -8.47 -10.07
N HIS A 77 -10.87 -9.70 -9.64
CA HIS A 77 -12.19 -10.22 -9.28
C HIS A 77 -12.65 -9.63 -7.95
N LYS A 78 -13.77 -8.89 -7.95
CA LYS A 78 -14.26 -8.16 -6.76
C LYS A 78 -14.69 -9.05 -5.59
N GLY A 79 -15.07 -10.30 -5.87
CA GLY A 79 -15.58 -11.22 -4.85
C GLY A 79 -16.90 -10.75 -4.25
N VAL A 80 -17.31 -11.43 -3.17
CA VAL A 80 -18.48 -11.07 -2.36
C VAL A 80 -18.07 -10.02 -1.34
N ASN A 81 -18.92 -9.02 -1.11
CA ASN A 81 -18.70 -8.05 -0.05
C ASN A 81 -19.01 -8.68 1.31
N LEU A 82 -17.99 -8.87 2.14
CA LEU A 82 -18.10 -9.43 3.50
C LEU A 82 -18.20 -8.35 4.59
N ILE A 83 -18.24 -7.07 4.21
CA ILE A 83 -18.37 -5.95 5.15
C ILE A 83 -19.81 -5.91 5.65
N GLU A 84 -19.98 -6.10 6.96
CA GLU A 84 -21.28 -5.95 7.63
C GLU A 84 -21.77 -4.50 7.59
N LEU A 85 -23.09 -4.33 7.67
CA LEU A 85 -23.68 -3.00 7.70
C LEU A 85 -23.30 -2.29 9.01
N ILE A 86 -22.92 -1.02 8.89
CA ILE A 86 -22.54 -0.19 10.05
C ILE A 86 -23.65 -0.17 11.12
N PRO A 87 -24.96 -0.01 10.80
CA PRO A 87 -26.02 -0.09 11.80
C PRO A 87 -26.00 -1.39 12.61
N ASP A 88 -25.84 -2.54 11.95
CA ASP A 88 -25.82 -3.84 12.61
C ASP A 88 -24.65 -3.97 13.58
N ILE A 89 -23.48 -3.42 13.21
CA ILE A 89 -22.30 -3.38 14.08
C ILE A 89 -22.57 -2.49 15.30
N LEU A 90 -23.16 -1.31 15.09
CA LEU A 90 -23.47 -0.36 16.18
C LEU A 90 -24.53 -0.91 17.15
N ASP A 91 -25.53 -1.60 16.64
CA ASP A 91 -26.57 -2.22 17.47
C ASP A 91 -25.98 -3.30 18.38
N ARG A 92 -25.11 -4.18 17.84
CA ARG A 92 -24.39 -5.17 18.65
C ARG A 92 -23.45 -4.53 19.66
N PHE A 93 -22.73 -3.48 19.27
CA PHE A 93 -21.81 -2.76 20.16
C PHE A 93 -22.52 -2.13 21.36
N ARG A 94 -23.81 -1.76 21.21
CA ARG A 94 -24.62 -1.14 22.26
C ARG A 94 -25.31 -2.13 23.21
N ILE A 95 -25.23 -3.44 22.96
CA ILE A 95 -25.88 -4.47 23.80
C ILE A 95 -25.34 -4.46 25.23
N TYR A 96 -24.06 -4.14 25.41
CA TYR A 96 -23.38 -4.19 26.70
C TYR A 96 -23.04 -2.77 27.21
N PRO A 97 -23.01 -2.57 28.54
CA PRO A 97 -22.77 -1.25 29.15
C PRO A 97 -21.35 -0.72 28.94
N VAL A 98 -20.40 -1.58 28.55
CA VAL A 98 -19.00 -1.22 28.32
C VAL A 98 -18.59 -1.72 26.94
N GLY A 99 -18.10 -0.80 26.10
CA GLY A 99 -17.55 -1.10 24.78
C GLY A 99 -16.05 -0.82 24.73
N ILE A 100 -15.30 -1.70 24.08
CA ILE A 100 -13.85 -1.54 23.84
C ILE A 100 -13.64 -1.32 22.35
N VAL A 101 -12.83 -0.32 22.01
CA VAL A 101 -12.43 0.00 20.64
C VAL A 101 -10.91 0.03 20.58
N ALA A 102 -10.35 -0.56 19.53
CA ALA A 102 -8.93 -0.51 19.24
C ALA A 102 -8.74 -0.36 17.72
N ASP A 103 -7.65 0.30 17.33
CA ASP A 103 -7.21 0.38 15.93
C ASP A 103 -6.04 -0.59 15.72
N ILE A 104 -6.07 -1.33 14.61
CA ILE A 104 -5.00 -2.27 14.24
C ILE A 104 -4.07 -1.56 13.26
N GLU A 105 -2.89 -1.19 13.73
CA GLU A 105 -1.88 -0.55 12.90
C GLU A 105 -1.53 -1.44 11.70
N LYS A 106 -1.59 -0.88 10.48
CA LYS A 106 -1.17 -1.54 9.23
C LYS A 106 -1.87 -2.89 8.96
N ALA A 107 -3.12 -3.07 9.38
CA ALA A 107 -3.86 -4.33 9.26
C ALA A 107 -3.75 -5.01 7.87
N PHE A 108 -3.88 -4.27 6.77
CA PHE A 108 -3.76 -4.83 5.42
C PHE A 108 -2.34 -5.31 5.06
N LEU A 109 -1.30 -4.70 5.63
CA LEU A 109 0.09 -5.09 5.36
C LEU A 109 0.50 -6.34 6.14
N MET A 110 -0.32 -6.79 7.11
CA MET A 110 -0.11 -8.05 7.82
C MET A 110 -0.57 -9.27 7.00
N LEU A 111 -1.25 -9.04 5.87
CA LEU A 111 -1.67 -10.10 4.95
C LEU A 111 -0.63 -10.28 3.83
N SER A 112 -0.16 -11.51 3.63
CA SER A 112 0.75 -11.81 2.52
C SER A 112 -0.02 -12.06 1.23
N VAL A 113 0.51 -11.54 0.12
CA VAL A 113 0.01 -11.83 -1.22
C VAL A 113 0.63 -13.14 -1.72
N ALA A 114 -0.17 -13.98 -2.37
CA ALA A 114 0.30 -15.22 -2.97
C ALA A 114 1.41 -14.93 -3.98
N ARG A 115 2.48 -15.73 -3.97
CA ARG A 115 3.71 -15.49 -4.76
C ARG A 115 3.43 -15.23 -6.25
N LYS A 116 2.51 -15.98 -6.84
CA LYS A 116 2.09 -15.86 -8.25
C LYS A 116 1.44 -14.51 -8.61
N ASP A 117 0.91 -13.78 -7.64
CA ASP A 117 0.18 -12.53 -7.85
C ASP A 117 1.02 -11.29 -7.51
N ARG A 118 2.20 -11.47 -6.88
CA ARG A 118 3.08 -10.38 -6.45
C ARG A 118 3.66 -9.57 -7.61
N ASP A 119 3.86 -10.21 -8.76
CA ASP A 119 4.39 -9.56 -9.96
C ASP A 119 3.48 -8.46 -10.51
N TYR A 120 2.20 -8.43 -10.12
CA TYR A 120 1.26 -7.38 -10.51
C TYR A 120 1.24 -6.18 -9.54
N LEU A 121 1.98 -6.28 -8.44
CA LEU A 121 2.10 -5.25 -7.41
C LEU A 121 3.50 -4.64 -7.35
N LYS A 122 4.31 -4.77 -8.42
CA LYS A 122 5.67 -4.21 -8.46
C LYS A 122 5.64 -2.69 -8.33
N ILE A 123 6.64 -2.12 -7.68
CA ILE A 123 6.76 -0.67 -7.45
C ILE A 123 8.18 -0.21 -7.77
N PHE A 124 8.33 1.04 -8.21
CA PHE A 124 9.64 1.62 -8.45
C PHE A 124 10.06 2.53 -7.28
N SER A 125 11.00 2.08 -6.45
CA SER A 125 11.49 2.86 -5.32
C SER A 125 12.92 3.34 -5.49
N HIS A 126 13.11 4.66 -5.40
CA HIS A 126 14.44 5.29 -5.33
C HIS A 126 15.18 4.94 -4.03
N ALA A 127 14.48 4.42 -3.01
CA ALA A 127 15.11 3.94 -1.78
C ALA A 127 15.95 2.68 -2.00
N MET A 128 15.68 1.95 -3.08
CA MET A 128 16.19 0.61 -3.36
C MET A 128 17.17 0.56 -4.54
N LYS A 129 17.65 1.72 -5.02
CA LYS A 129 18.76 1.73 -5.98
C LYS A 129 20.01 1.23 -5.26
N ASN A 130 20.62 0.16 -5.78
CA ASN A 130 21.98 -0.21 -5.39
C ASN A 130 22.93 0.93 -5.78
N ASN A 131 23.74 1.38 -4.82
CA ASN A 131 24.87 2.26 -5.11
C ASN A 131 25.89 1.43 -5.89
N ASN A 132 25.84 1.51 -7.22
CA ASN A 132 26.98 1.22 -8.08
C ASN A 132 27.76 2.52 -8.29
#